data_AF-X1PIH5-F1
#
_entry.id   AF-X1PIH5-F1
#
_cell.length_a   1.000
_cell.length_b   1.000
_cell.length_c   1.000
_cell.angle_alpha   90.00
_cell.angle_beta   90.00
_cell.angle_gamma   90.00
#
_symmetry.space_group_name_H-M   'P 1'
#
loop_
_entity.id
_entity.type
_entity.pdbx_description
1 polymer ?
#
loop_
_entity_poly.entity_id
_entity_poly.type
_entity_poly.pdbx_seq_one_letter_code
_entity_poly.pdbx_strand_id
1 'polypeptide(L)'
;HLISNWGELRAYDAIPAEGPVSDSVARELIHGYYACVSYTDAQVGMILDALEELDLERSTIVILWGDHGWNLNEHGLWCKHCNFNTSLRTTLMLK
;
A
#
# COMPACT_ATOMS: atom_id res chain seq x y z
N HIS A 1 18.94 18.73 0.85
CA HIS A 1 19.21 17.31 1.14
C HIS A 1 17.90 16.55 1.10
N LEU A 2 17.76 15.56 0.22
CA LEU A 2 16.61 14.64 0.24
C LEU A 2 16.75 13.72 1.46
N ILE A 3 15.65 13.47 2.15
CA ILE A 3 15.61 12.71 3.42
C ILE A 3 15.90 11.21 3.20
N SER A 4 15.76 10.72 1.96
CA SER A 4 16.03 9.33 1.55
C SER A 4 16.32 9.28 0.05
N ASN A 5 17.00 8.22 -0.41
CA ASN A 5 17.23 7.95 -1.85
C ASN A 5 16.22 6.94 -2.45
N TRP A 6 15.24 6.50 -1.65
CA TRP A 6 14.16 5.58 -2.06
C TRP A 6 14.69 4.30 -2.74
N GLY A 7 15.71 3.66 -2.18
CA GLY A 7 16.39 2.52 -2.83
C GLY A 7 15.46 1.38 -3.28
N GLU A 8 14.35 1.18 -2.57
CA GLU A 8 13.29 0.24 -2.99
C GLU A 8 12.57 0.69 -4.26
N LEU A 9 12.16 1.96 -4.35
CA LEU A 9 11.56 2.51 -5.56
C LEU A 9 12.51 2.35 -6.76
N ARG A 10 13.81 2.54 -6.54
CA ARG A 10 14.85 2.41 -7.59
C ARG A 10 15.04 0.98 -8.11
N ALA A 11 14.51 -0.02 -7.42
CA ALA A 11 14.55 -1.40 -7.87
C ALA A 11 13.41 -1.73 -8.86
N TYR A 12 12.41 -0.85 -9.01
CA TYR A 12 11.32 -1.04 -9.96
C TYR A 12 11.70 -0.59 -11.36
N ASP A 13 11.06 -1.23 -12.35
CA ASP A 13 11.26 -0.92 -13.75
C ASP A 13 10.87 0.52 -14.08
N ALA A 14 11.57 1.11 -15.04
CA ALA A 14 11.35 2.47 -15.55
C ALA A 14 11.50 3.61 -14.50
N ILE A 15 12.09 3.34 -13.34
CA ILE A 15 12.44 4.37 -12.36
C ILE A 15 13.87 4.88 -12.62
N PRO A 16 14.10 6.21 -12.68
CA PRO A 16 15.46 6.76 -12.81
C PRO A 16 16.37 6.31 -11.66
N ALA A 17 17.66 6.07 -11.90
CA ALA A 17 18.59 5.66 -10.85
C ALA A 17 18.79 6.75 -9.76
N GLU A 18 18.70 8.02 -10.14
CA GLU A 18 18.86 9.18 -9.26
C GLU A 18 17.86 10.29 -9.62
N GLY A 19 17.68 11.24 -8.71
CA GLY A 19 16.84 12.42 -8.94
C GLY A 19 15.33 12.15 -8.78
N PRO A 20 14.49 13.20 -8.89
CA PRO A 20 13.05 13.07 -8.72
C PRO A 20 12.43 12.23 -9.85
N VAL A 21 11.34 11.53 -9.51
CA VAL A 21 10.46 10.92 -10.50
C VAL A 21 9.68 12.04 -11.21
N SER A 22 9.42 11.91 -12.51
CA SER A 22 8.60 12.89 -13.24
C SER A 22 7.15 12.85 -12.76
N ASP A 23 6.43 13.96 -12.89
CA ASP A 23 5.02 14.04 -12.50
C ASP A 23 4.12 13.01 -13.19
N SER A 24 4.44 12.63 -14.43
CA SER A 24 3.68 11.61 -15.16
C SER A 24 3.86 10.23 -14.53
N VAL A 25 5.11 9.83 -14.28
CA VAL A 25 5.43 8.54 -13.65
C VAL A 25 4.92 8.51 -12.21
N ALA A 26 5.01 9.62 -11.47
CA ALA A 26 4.46 9.72 -10.13
C ALA A 26 2.94 9.44 -10.12
N ARG A 27 2.19 10.05 -11.04
CA ARG A 27 0.74 9.78 -11.18
C ARG A 27 0.45 8.33 -11.55
N GLU A 28 1.26 7.73 -12.41
CA GLU A 28 1.12 6.32 -12.79
C GLU A 28 1.36 5.38 -11.61
N LEU A 29 2.39 5.62 -10.80
CA LEU A 29 2.68 4.85 -9.59
C LEU A 29 1.54 4.98 -8.55
N ILE A 30 1.03 6.19 -8.34
CA ILE A 30 -0.10 6.44 -7.43
C ILE A 30 -1.36 5.70 -7.92
N HIS A 31 -1.63 5.78 -9.22
CA HIS A 31 -2.74 5.07 -9.83
C HIS A 31 -2.60 3.55 -9.69
N GLY A 32 -1.40 3.01 -9.91
CA GLY A 32 -1.08 1.60 -9.68
C GLY A 32 -1.30 1.18 -8.24
N TYR A 33 -0.89 1.99 -7.26
CA TYR A 33 -1.14 1.72 -5.85
C TYR A 33 -2.64 1.61 -5.55
N TYR A 34 -3.45 2.56 -6.03
CA TYR A 34 -4.91 2.48 -5.84
C TYR A 34 -5.54 1.31 -6.57
N ALA A 35 -5.06 0.94 -7.75
CA ALA A 35 -5.51 -0.27 -8.45
C ALA A 35 -5.22 -1.54 -7.63
N CYS A 36 -4.04 -1.65 -7.02
CA CYS A 36 -3.69 -2.76 -6.12
C CYS A 36 -4.57 -2.80 -4.87
N VAL A 37 -4.89 -1.65 -4.28
CA VAL A 37 -5.82 -1.55 -3.15
C VAL A 37 -7.21 -2.05 -3.55
N SER A 38 -7.76 -1.56 -4.66
CA SER A 38 -9.08 -2.01 -5.14
C SER A 38 -9.11 -3.49 -5.52
N TYR A 39 -8.03 -4.02 -6.10
CA TYR A 39 -7.91 -5.44 -6.38
C TYR A 39 -7.93 -6.26 -5.08
N THR A 40 -7.14 -5.85 -4.09
CA THR A 40 -7.05 -6.53 -2.79
C THR A 40 -8.40 -6.50 -2.06
N ASP A 41 -9.11 -5.38 -2.10
CA ASP A 41 -10.47 -5.24 -1.55
C ASP A 41 -11.44 -6.27 -2.14
N ALA A 42 -11.43 -6.45 -3.46
CA ALA A 42 -12.24 -7.46 -4.12
C ALA A 42 -11.86 -8.89 -3.67
N GLN A 43 -10.57 -9.18 -3.46
CA GLN A 43 -10.13 -10.49 -2.96
C GLN A 43 -10.57 -10.73 -1.51
N VAL A 44 -10.53 -9.70 -0.66
CA VAL A 44 -11.05 -9.77 0.71
C VAL A 44 -12.55 -10.05 0.69
N GLY A 45 -13.30 -9.38 -0.18
CA GLY A 45 -14.73 -9.65 -0.40
C GLY A 45 -15.01 -11.12 -0.65
N MET A 46 -14.28 -11.75 -1.59
CA MET A 46 -14.44 -13.18 -1.89
C MET A 46 -14.24 -14.10 -0.67
N ILE A 47 -13.30 -13.76 0.22
CA ILE A 47 -13.05 -14.54 1.43
C ILE A 47 -14.22 -14.38 2.41
N LEU A 48 -14.73 -13.16 2.57
CA LEU A 48 -15.86 -12.87 3.46
C LEU A 48 -17.14 -13.53 2.96
N ASP A 49 -17.40 -13.48 1.64
CA ASP A 49 -18.54 -14.14 1.00
C ASP A 49 -18.47 -15.66 1.24
N ALA A 50 -17.28 -16.27 1.09
CA ALA A 50 -17.11 -17.69 1.36
C ALA A 50 -17.34 -18.07 2.84
N LEU A 51 -17.00 -17.20 3.80
CA LEU A 51 -17.32 -17.44 5.21
C LEU A 51 -18.83 -17.40 5.48
N GLU A 52 -19.56 -16.54 4.78
CA GLU A 52 -21.02 -16.47 4.85
C GLU A 52 -21.67 -17.71 4.22
N GLU A 53 -21.25 -18.10 3.02
CA GLU A 53 -21.75 -19.28 2.30
C GLU A 53 -21.56 -20.59 3.09
N LEU A 54 -20.49 -20.68 3.90
CA LEU A 54 -20.18 -21.84 4.72
C LEU A 54 -20.79 -21.78 6.14
N ASP A 55 -21.58 -20.75 6.46
CA ASP A 55 -22.15 -20.49 7.80
C ASP A 55 -21.07 -20.41 8.91
N LEU A 56 -19.85 -19.97 8.53
CA LEU A 56 -18.70 -19.85 9.43
C LEU A 56 -18.52 -18.44 9.99
N GLU A 57 -19.17 -17.44 9.40
CA GLU A 57 -19.01 -16.01 9.73
C GLU A 57 -19.14 -15.74 11.24
N ARG A 58 -20.13 -16.35 11.92
CA ARG A 58 -20.38 -16.11 13.35
C ARG A 58 -19.40 -16.77 14.31
N SER A 59 -18.62 -17.73 13.81
CA SER A 59 -17.67 -18.53 14.59
C SER A 59 -16.21 -18.22 14.27
N THR A 60 -15.97 -17.28 13.35
CA THR A 60 -14.65 -16.91 12.85
C THR A 60 -14.37 -15.45 13.17
N ILE A 61 -13.26 -15.19 13.86
CA ILE A 61 -12.75 -13.82 14.03
C ILE A 61 -11.94 -13.45 12.80
N VAL A 62 -12.22 -12.28 12.22
CA VAL A 62 -11.46 -11.76 11.08
C VAL A 62 -10.65 -10.54 11.51
N ILE A 63 -9.34 -10.58 11.24
CA ILE A 63 -8.42 -9.47 11.50
C ILE A 63 -7.80 -9.03 10.18
N LEU A 64 -8.07 -7.79 9.78
CA LEU A 64 -7.42 -7.15 8.65
C LEU A 64 -6.39 -6.15 9.17
N TRP A 65 -5.13 -6.32 8.78
CA TRP A 65 -4.00 -5.55 9.28
C TRP A 65 -2.98 -5.29 8.17
N GLY A 66 -2.36 -4.11 8.18
CA GLY A 66 -1.19 -3.81 7.35
C GLY A 66 0.07 -3.66 8.21
N ASP A 67 1.21 -4.14 7.74
CA ASP A 67 2.47 -4.11 8.48
C ASP A 67 3.08 -2.71 8.60
N HIS A 68 2.95 -1.89 7.56
CA HIS A 68 3.41 -0.50 7.52
C HIS A 68 2.58 0.38 6.57
N GLY A 69 2.71 1.70 6.70
CA GLY A 69 2.20 2.66 5.72
C GLY A 69 3.09 2.77 4.48
N TRP A 70 2.74 3.67 3.56
CA TRP A 70 3.47 3.87 2.31
C TRP A 70 3.41 5.32 1.86
N ASN A 71 4.55 5.89 1.44
CA ASN A 71 4.61 7.21 0.83
C ASN A 71 4.40 7.11 -0.68
N LEU A 72 3.58 8.02 -1.18
CA LEU A 72 3.13 8.20 -2.55
C LEU A 72 3.46 9.62 -3.03
N ASN A 73 4.72 10.04 -2.84
CA ASN A 73 5.29 11.34 -3.16
C ASN A 73 5.06 12.45 -2.10
N GLU A 74 4.55 12.14 -0.91
CA GLU A 74 4.45 13.13 0.18
C GLU A 74 5.85 13.58 0.61
N HIS A 75 6.09 14.90 0.63
CA HIS A 75 7.42 15.48 0.87
C HIS A 75 8.50 14.97 -0.11
N GLY A 76 8.07 14.52 -1.30
CA GLY A 76 8.93 13.89 -2.29
C GLY A 76 9.33 12.45 -1.94
N LEU A 77 8.77 11.85 -0.88
CA LEU A 77 9.15 10.52 -0.43
C LEU A 77 8.36 9.42 -1.12
N TRP A 78 9.00 8.27 -1.27
CA TRP A 78 8.41 7.05 -1.80
C TRP A 78 8.74 5.86 -0.91
N CYS A 79 7.88 4.85 -0.93
CA CYS A 79 7.97 3.66 -0.09
C CYS A 79 7.83 3.98 1.40
N LYS A 80 8.36 3.14 2.30
CA LYS A 80 8.11 3.22 3.76
C LYS A 80 9.30 3.65 4.61
N HIS A 81 10.48 3.85 4.03
CA HIS A 81 11.74 4.01 4.77
C HIS A 81 11.92 5.41 5.38
N CYS A 82 10.97 5.84 6.23
CA CYS A 82 11.02 7.06 7.02
C CYS A 82 10.08 6.96 8.23
N ASN A 83 10.22 7.86 9.20
CA ASN A 83 9.41 7.88 10.43
C ASN A 83 8.24 8.87 10.37
N PHE A 84 7.83 9.29 9.17
CA PHE A 84 6.62 10.11 9.04
C PHE A 84 5.37 9.25 9.27
N ASN A 85 4.28 9.90 9.66
CA ASN A 85 3.00 9.23 9.90
C ASN A 85 2.51 8.44 8.68
N THR A 86 2.83 8.88 7.47
CA THR A 86 2.53 8.19 6.21
C THR A 86 3.17 6.80 6.11
N SER A 87 4.32 6.56 6.75
CA SER A 87 4.97 5.24 6.80
C SER A 87 4.60 4.41 8.02
N LEU A 88 4.20 5.05 9.12
CA LEU A 88 3.97 4.37 10.41
C LEU A 88 2.48 4.09 10.66
N ARG A 89 1.58 4.88 10.10
CA ARG A 89 0.14 4.68 10.25
C ARG A 89 -0.33 3.63 9.27
N THR A 90 -0.94 2.58 9.80
CA THR A 90 -1.44 1.43 9.04
C THR A 90 -2.88 1.10 9.42
N THR A 91 -3.48 0.15 8.70
CA THR A 91 -4.83 -0.36 8.92
C THR A 91 -4.83 -1.43 10.00
N LEU A 92 -5.81 -1.39 10.91
CA LEU A 92 -6.18 -2.47 11.82
C LEU A 92 -7.69 -2.49 11.97
N MET A 93 -8.33 -3.59 11.59
CA MET A 93 -9.77 -3.81 11.71
C MET A 93 -10.05 -5.20 12.26
N LEU A 94 -11.08 -5.31 13.10
CA LEU A 94 -11.53 -6.55 13.71
C LEU A 94 -13.03 -6.72 13.43
N LYS A 95 -13.43 -7.91 12.98
CA LYS A 95 -14.81 -8.34 12.80
C LYS A 95 -15.04 -9.64 13.58
#